data_AF-A0A172XRJ3-F1
#
_entry.id   AF-A0A172XRJ3-F1
#
_cell.length_a   1.000
_cell.length_b   1.000
_cell.length_c   1.000
_cell.angle_alpha   90.00
_cell.angle_beta   90.00
_cell.angle_gamma   90.00
#
_symmetry.space_group_name_H-M   'P 1'
#
loop_
_entity.id
_entity.type
_entity.pdbx_description
1 polymer ?
#
loop_
_entity_poly.entity_id
_entity_poly.type
_entity_poly.pdbx_seq_one_letter_code
_entity_poly.pdbx_strand_id
1 'polypeptide(L)'
;MCTPNTELQFCTCVEGDIYEVKDIYIWTLSMYIDSKKSMIRGKIMKSTEDFENGISAENIISKLNEENIFDFEYTPKERDTLHISFNAENREEYKYFSLIFRDGIWRKGRNPVFVSVEKSIAKGELKVLYKEENKFIKYCDDLKLKFGIDIPESIKVRCANLKNDSEDPTYLAIKNFKEYKIFYKLEFIKHIVNTHFKTFPKPENSDRLQILVNEAQNRFSLLENKFISEKTNVSFLNRCFKDFDNNIEECFFVAIPIKEEYLIINGSFSGKIVFKSKKDKRYFKDNSQKLKFEDFEKL
;
A
#
# COMPACT_ATOMS: atom_id res chain seq x y z
N MET A 1 -13.97 25.19 -1.59
CA MET A 1 -14.27 23.80 -1.21
C MET A 1 -14.34 23.01 -2.51
N CYS A 2 -13.51 21.98 -2.68
CA CYS A 2 -13.54 21.13 -3.87
C CYS A 2 -14.62 20.06 -3.69
N THR A 3 -15.45 19.84 -4.71
CA THR A 3 -16.39 18.73 -4.72
C THR A 3 -15.61 17.41 -4.76
N PRO A 4 -15.93 16.41 -3.93
CA PRO A 4 -15.28 15.10 -4.01
C PRO A 4 -15.47 14.49 -5.40
N ASN A 5 -14.37 14.08 -6.03
CA ASN A 5 -14.34 13.30 -7.27
C ASN A 5 -14.37 11.80 -7.01
N THR A 6 -14.50 11.42 -5.74
CA THR A 6 -14.64 10.03 -5.30
C THR A 6 -15.92 9.80 -4.53
N GLU A 7 -16.54 8.66 -4.75
CA GLU A 7 -17.68 8.15 -4.00
C GLU A 7 -17.27 6.90 -3.20
N LEU A 8 -17.99 6.63 -2.11
CA LEU A 8 -17.72 5.44 -1.28
C LEU A 8 -18.90 4.51 -1.49
N GLN A 9 -18.62 3.23 -1.72
CA GLN A 9 -19.64 2.21 -1.89
C GLN A 9 -19.31 0.98 -1.06
N PHE A 10 -20.30 0.46 -0.34
CA PHE A 10 -20.22 -0.84 0.32
C PHE A 10 -20.72 -1.91 -0.64
N CYS A 11 -19.80 -2.68 -1.24
CA CYS A 11 -20.12 -3.77 -2.17
C CYS A 11 -20.06 -5.14 -1.49
N THR A 12 -21.14 -5.90 -1.57
CA THR A 12 -21.22 -7.31 -1.15
C THR A 12 -20.57 -8.29 -2.14
N CYS A 13 -20.15 -7.78 -3.30
CA CYS A 13 -19.74 -8.53 -4.49
C CYS A 13 -18.37 -9.23 -4.45
N VAL A 14 -17.85 -9.63 -3.29
CA VAL A 14 -16.54 -10.31 -3.24
C VAL A 14 -16.70 -11.81 -3.49
N GLU A 15 -16.09 -12.30 -4.56
CA GLU A 15 -15.98 -13.74 -4.84
C GLU A 15 -14.93 -14.40 -3.92
N GLY A 16 -15.28 -15.53 -3.30
CA GLY A 16 -14.39 -16.23 -2.37
C GLY A 16 -14.44 -15.72 -0.94
N ASP A 17 -13.43 -16.07 -0.13
CA ASP A 17 -13.31 -15.53 1.23
C ASP A 17 -12.62 -14.16 1.22
N ILE A 18 -13.40 -13.11 1.51
CA ILE A 18 -12.91 -11.73 1.59
C ILE A 18 -11.71 -11.54 2.53
N TYR A 19 -11.54 -12.40 3.53
CA TYR A 19 -10.40 -12.31 4.45
C TYR A 19 -9.08 -12.84 3.85
N GLU A 20 -9.15 -13.58 2.73
CA GLU A 20 -7.97 -14.01 1.97
C GLU A 20 -7.44 -12.90 1.03
N VAL A 21 -8.29 -11.95 0.64
CA VAL A 21 -7.89 -10.81 -0.20
C VAL A 21 -7.18 -9.75 0.65
N LYS A 22 -5.90 -9.52 0.39
CA LYS A 22 -5.07 -8.54 1.11
C LYS A 22 -5.17 -7.14 0.53
N ASP A 23 -4.83 -6.16 1.36
CA ASP A 23 -4.76 -4.74 1.03
C ASP A 23 -6.09 -4.11 0.55
N ILE A 24 -7.20 -4.66 1.03
CA ILE A 24 -8.54 -4.12 0.82
C ILE A 24 -9.17 -3.60 2.12
N TYR A 25 -10.16 -2.74 1.99
CA TYR A 25 -11.00 -2.32 3.11
C TYR A 25 -12.23 -3.22 3.20
N ILE A 26 -12.40 -3.89 4.33
CA ILE A 26 -13.52 -4.79 4.59
C ILE A 26 -14.52 -4.07 5.48
N TRP A 27 -15.80 -4.15 5.15
CA TRP A 27 -16.88 -3.77 6.04
C TRP A 27 -17.69 -5.01 6.47
N THR A 28 -18.24 -4.97 7.68
CA THR A 28 -19.14 -5.98 8.21
C THR A 28 -20.27 -5.29 8.95
N LEU A 29 -21.49 -5.54 8.52
CA LEU A 29 -22.71 -5.05 9.13
C LEU A 29 -23.34 -6.14 9.98
N SER A 30 -23.66 -5.82 11.22
CA SER A 30 -24.23 -6.75 12.18
C SER A 30 -25.41 -6.15 12.91
N MET A 31 -26.46 -6.95 13.09
CA MET A 31 -27.58 -6.59 13.94
C MET A 31 -27.35 -7.04 15.38
N TYR A 32 -27.76 -6.21 16.33
CA TYR A 32 -27.77 -6.59 17.74
C TYR A 32 -28.94 -7.56 18.02
N ILE A 33 -28.65 -8.66 18.73
CA ILE A 33 -29.65 -9.66 19.11
C ILE A 33 -29.91 -9.62 20.61
N ASP A 34 -28.86 -9.74 21.42
CA ASP A 34 -29.00 -9.81 22.89
C ASP A 34 -27.66 -9.55 23.59
N SER A 35 -27.63 -9.63 24.91
CA SER A 35 -26.43 -9.64 25.73
C SER A 35 -26.25 -10.96 26.45
N LYS A 36 -24.99 -11.37 26.65
CA LYS A 36 -24.60 -12.56 27.40
C LYS A 36 -23.58 -12.19 28.47
N LYS A 37 -23.56 -12.99 29.55
CA LYS A 37 -22.46 -12.93 30.52
C LYS A 37 -21.16 -13.37 29.85
N SER A 38 -20.09 -12.64 30.13
CA SER A 38 -18.77 -12.93 29.58
C SER A 38 -17.77 -13.16 30.69
N MET A 39 -17.00 -14.24 30.56
CA MET A 39 -15.81 -14.49 31.38
C MET A 39 -14.52 -14.12 30.64
N ILE A 40 -14.64 -13.64 29.39
CA ILE A 40 -13.49 -13.28 28.55
C ILE A 40 -12.82 -12.04 29.15
N ARG A 41 -11.54 -12.18 29.48
CA ARG A 41 -10.67 -11.07 29.87
C ARG A 41 -9.72 -10.79 28.71
N GLY A 42 -9.68 -9.54 28.27
CA GLY A 42 -8.80 -9.12 27.19
C GLY A 42 -8.78 -7.59 27.06
N LYS A 43 -7.79 -7.08 26.33
CA LYS A 43 -7.74 -5.68 25.92
C LYS A 43 -8.10 -5.60 24.45
N ILE A 44 -8.94 -4.63 24.11
CA ILE A 44 -9.30 -4.38 22.73
C ILE A 44 -8.25 -3.42 22.13
N MET A 45 -7.76 -3.74 20.94
CA MET A 45 -6.84 -2.86 20.21
C MET A 45 -7.48 -1.47 20.02
N LYS A 46 -6.68 -0.41 20.12
CA LYS A 46 -7.16 0.95 19.89
C LYS A 46 -7.62 1.09 18.44
N SER A 47 -8.80 1.67 18.21
CA SER A 47 -9.30 1.95 16.86
C SER A 47 -8.56 3.15 16.25
N THR A 48 -8.52 3.18 14.91
CA THR A 48 -8.00 4.29 14.11
C THR A 48 -9.17 5.00 13.45
N GLU A 49 -9.29 6.31 13.62
CA GLU A 49 -10.48 7.06 13.14
C GLU A 49 -10.41 7.45 11.66
N ASP A 50 -9.22 7.46 11.09
CA ASP A 50 -8.95 7.83 9.71
C ASP A 50 -7.98 6.82 9.10
N PHE A 51 -8.43 6.10 8.07
CA PHE A 51 -7.57 5.22 7.28
C PHE A 51 -6.85 5.96 6.16
N GLU A 52 -6.98 7.28 6.10
CA GLU A 52 -6.62 8.16 5.01
C GLU A 52 -7.52 7.90 3.79
N ASN A 53 -7.20 8.49 2.63
CA ASN A 53 -7.85 8.13 1.35
C ASN A 53 -9.36 8.37 1.35
N GLY A 54 -9.82 9.38 2.09
CA GLY A 54 -11.26 9.64 2.24
C GLY A 54 -12.02 8.56 3.01
N ILE A 55 -11.36 7.54 3.56
CA ILE A 55 -11.98 6.50 4.38
C ILE A 55 -11.72 6.86 5.85
N SER A 56 -12.56 7.74 6.37
CA SER A 56 -12.58 8.11 7.78
C SER A 56 -13.94 7.83 8.37
N ALA A 57 -13.98 7.64 9.69
CA ALA A 57 -15.22 7.47 10.41
C ALA A 57 -16.16 8.66 10.19
N GLU A 58 -15.63 9.88 10.14
CA GLU A 58 -16.41 11.10 9.89
C GLU A 58 -17.03 11.12 8.50
N ASN A 59 -16.25 10.82 7.46
CA ASN A 59 -16.76 10.84 6.08
C ASN A 59 -17.83 9.75 5.87
N ILE A 60 -17.60 8.54 6.38
CA ILE A 60 -18.56 7.44 6.27
C ILE A 60 -19.84 7.76 7.06
N ILE A 61 -19.74 8.33 8.26
CA ILE A 61 -20.91 8.75 9.05
C ILE A 61 -21.74 9.79 8.29
N SER A 62 -21.10 10.80 7.70
CA SER A 62 -21.81 11.83 6.91
C SER A 62 -22.64 11.17 5.82
N LYS A 63 -22.00 10.32 5.01
CA LYS A 63 -22.67 9.62 3.89
C LYS A 63 -23.79 8.70 4.34
N LEU A 64 -23.55 7.87 5.36
CA LEU A 64 -24.57 6.94 5.87
C LEU A 64 -25.81 7.63 6.46
N ASN A 65 -25.67 8.87 6.92
CA ASN A 65 -26.78 9.67 7.44
C ASN A 65 -27.48 10.51 6.36
N GLU A 66 -26.87 10.64 5.18
CA GLU A 66 -27.44 11.33 4.03
C GLU A 66 -28.18 10.35 3.10
N GLU A 67 -27.61 9.17 2.84
CA GLU A 67 -28.15 8.19 1.91
C GLU A 67 -27.74 6.74 2.22
N ASN A 68 -28.40 5.79 1.54
CA ASN A 68 -28.00 4.38 1.58
C ASN A 68 -26.83 4.14 0.63
N ILE A 69 -25.63 3.93 1.17
CA ILE A 69 -24.41 3.64 0.40
C ILE A 69 -24.10 2.14 0.27
N PHE A 70 -25.01 1.27 0.71
CA PHE A 70 -24.95 -0.17 0.47
C PHE A 70 -25.45 -0.51 -0.93
N ASP A 71 -24.88 -1.55 -1.54
CA ASP A 71 -25.34 -2.11 -2.83
C ASP A 71 -26.64 -2.95 -2.72
N PHE A 72 -27.32 -2.89 -1.57
CA PHE A 72 -28.60 -3.53 -1.31
C PHE A 72 -29.51 -2.60 -0.50
N GLU A 73 -30.82 -2.87 -0.54
CA GLU A 73 -31.78 -2.15 0.28
C GLU A 73 -31.57 -2.46 1.77
N TYR A 74 -31.33 -1.42 2.56
CA TYR A 74 -31.10 -1.55 3.99
C TYR A 74 -31.70 -0.40 4.77
N THR A 75 -32.38 -0.74 5.87
CA THR A 75 -32.90 0.22 6.84
C THR A 75 -32.26 -0.06 8.20
N PRO A 76 -31.42 0.87 8.73
CA PRO A 76 -30.75 0.68 10.00
C PRO A 76 -31.71 0.49 11.17
N LYS A 77 -31.35 -0.41 12.10
CA LYS A 77 -32.04 -0.60 13.38
C LYS A 77 -31.17 -0.16 14.53
N GLU A 78 -31.84 0.20 15.63
CA GLU A 78 -31.19 0.64 16.85
C GLU A 78 -30.16 -0.42 17.31
N ARG A 79 -28.92 0.04 17.52
CA ARG A 79 -27.73 -0.76 17.89
C ARG A 79 -27.17 -1.66 16.80
N ASP A 80 -27.56 -1.51 15.55
CA ASP A 80 -26.80 -2.11 14.46
C ASP A 80 -25.38 -1.54 14.44
N THR A 81 -24.40 -2.43 14.28
CA THR A 81 -22.98 -2.08 14.28
C THR A 81 -22.43 -2.29 12.88
N LEU A 82 -21.67 -1.30 12.40
CA LEU A 82 -20.86 -1.41 11.19
C LEU A 82 -19.39 -1.39 11.58
N HIS A 83 -18.68 -2.47 11.29
CA HIS A 83 -17.24 -2.57 11.49
C HIS A 83 -16.52 -2.37 10.16
N ILE A 84 -15.52 -1.50 10.12
CA ILE A 84 -14.66 -1.32 8.94
C ILE A 84 -13.21 -1.55 9.35
N SER A 85 -12.49 -2.36 8.58
CA SER A 85 -11.08 -2.68 8.80
C SER A 85 -10.28 -2.68 7.50
N PHE A 86 -8.98 -2.47 7.62
CA PHE A 86 -8.03 -2.70 6.53
C PHE A 86 -7.44 -4.10 6.68
N ASN A 87 -7.62 -4.96 5.67
CA ASN A 87 -7.13 -6.34 5.69
C ASN A 87 -5.65 -6.40 5.30
N ALA A 88 -4.80 -5.93 6.22
CA ALA A 88 -3.36 -5.93 6.04
C ALA A 88 -2.79 -7.36 6.03
N GLU A 89 -1.63 -7.51 5.39
CA GLU A 89 -0.79 -8.71 5.54
C GLU A 89 -0.24 -8.84 6.96
N ASN A 90 0.16 -7.70 7.54
CA ASN A 90 0.81 -7.64 8.86
C ASN A 90 -0.10 -7.04 9.92
N ARG A 91 -0.04 -7.59 11.14
CA ARG A 91 -0.86 -7.13 12.27
C ARG A 91 -0.58 -5.68 12.68
N GLU A 92 0.63 -5.18 12.46
CA GLU A 92 1.02 -3.80 12.81
C GLU A 92 0.33 -2.76 11.90
N GLU A 93 -0.08 -3.18 10.71
CA GLU A 93 -0.77 -2.35 9.72
C GLU A 93 -2.30 -2.48 9.83
N TYR A 94 -2.79 -3.40 10.65
CA TYR A 94 -4.22 -3.57 10.88
C TYR A 94 -4.81 -2.30 11.50
N LYS A 95 -5.69 -1.65 10.74
CA LYS A 95 -6.47 -0.49 11.19
C LYS A 95 -7.94 -0.89 11.20
N TYR A 96 -8.69 -0.41 12.19
CA TYR A 96 -10.13 -0.60 12.21
C TYR A 96 -10.84 0.56 12.93
N PHE A 97 -12.09 0.81 12.57
CA PHE A 97 -13.05 1.55 13.40
C PHE A 97 -14.42 0.90 13.35
N SER A 98 -15.33 1.39 14.19
CA SER A 98 -16.70 0.90 14.22
C SER A 98 -17.66 2.04 14.40
N LEU A 99 -18.81 1.90 13.75
CA LEU A 99 -19.93 2.80 13.79
C LEU A 99 -21.12 2.06 14.39
N ILE A 100 -22.00 2.79 15.07
CA ILE A 100 -23.23 2.25 15.65
C ILE A 100 -24.39 3.16 15.28
N PHE A 101 -25.52 2.56 14.91
CA PHE A 101 -26.76 3.28 14.70
C PHE A 101 -27.47 3.48 16.04
N ARG A 102 -27.62 4.74 16.46
CA ARG A 102 -28.35 5.11 17.69
C ARG A 102 -29.11 6.40 17.53
N ASP A 103 -30.30 6.43 18.11
CA ASP A 103 -31.20 7.58 18.08
C ASP A 103 -31.49 8.06 16.65
N GLY A 104 -31.65 7.11 15.72
CA GLY A 104 -31.96 7.40 14.32
C GLY A 104 -30.79 7.84 13.44
N ILE A 105 -29.55 7.86 13.95
CA ILE A 105 -28.36 8.24 13.16
C ILE A 105 -27.16 7.29 13.41
N TRP A 106 -26.32 7.13 12.40
CA TRP A 106 -25.00 6.54 12.54
C TRP A 106 -24.05 7.49 13.27
N ARG A 107 -23.25 6.93 14.20
CA ARG A 107 -22.21 7.66 14.93
C ARG A 107 -21.03 6.75 15.27
N LYS A 108 -19.90 7.33 15.66
CA LYS A 108 -18.74 6.58 16.15
C LYS A 108 -19.15 5.73 17.37
N GLY A 109 -18.84 4.44 17.36
CA GLY A 109 -19.14 3.55 18.48
C GLY A 109 -19.37 2.10 18.07
N ARG A 110 -19.63 1.26 19.07
CA ARG A 110 -19.99 -0.15 18.88
C ARG A 110 -20.71 -0.69 20.10
N ASN A 111 -21.40 -1.81 19.96
CA ASN A 111 -21.88 -2.54 21.12
C ASN A 111 -20.69 -3.08 21.96
N PRO A 112 -20.90 -3.31 23.27
CA PRO A 112 -19.89 -3.91 24.14
C PRO A 112 -19.40 -5.28 23.62
N VAL A 113 -18.15 -5.35 23.14
CA VAL A 113 -17.59 -6.49 22.39
C VAL A 113 -17.70 -7.84 23.10
N PHE A 114 -17.46 -7.88 24.41
CA PHE A 114 -17.39 -9.16 25.12
C PHE A 114 -18.75 -9.71 25.56
N VAL A 115 -19.77 -8.86 25.62
CA VAL A 115 -21.09 -9.23 26.17
C VAL A 115 -22.19 -9.15 25.13
N SER A 116 -21.98 -8.51 23.98
CA SER A 116 -23.03 -8.39 22.96
C SER A 116 -23.08 -9.64 22.10
N VAL A 117 -24.29 -10.08 21.79
CA VAL A 117 -24.60 -11.10 20.80
C VAL A 117 -25.09 -10.37 19.57
N GLU A 118 -24.36 -10.52 18.47
CA GLU A 118 -24.67 -9.89 17.19
C GLU A 118 -24.81 -10.97 16.11
N LYS A 119 -25.66 -10.72 15.12
CA LYS A 119 -25.82 -11.55 13.94
C LYS A 119 -25.36 -10.76 12.72
N SER A 120 -24.42 -11.30 11.94
CA SER A 120 -24.00 -10.66 10.69
C SER A 120 -25.20 -10.56 9.73
N ILE A 121 -25.43 -9.36 9.20
CA ILE A 121 -26.40 -9.09 8.14
C ILE A 121 -25.70 -9.30 6.80
N ALA A 122 -24.60 -8.58 6.59
CA ALA A 122 -23.83 -8.59 5.36
C ALA A 122 -22.37 -8.20 5.64
N LYS A 123 -21.50 -8.52 4.70
CA LYS A 123 -20.10 -8.10 4.69
C LYS A 123 -19.65 -7.91 3.25
N GLY A 124 -18.58 -7.15 3.06
CA GLY A 124 -18.11 -6.84 1.72
C GLY A 124 -16.91 -5.94 1.70
N GLU A 125 -16.54 -5.50 0.51
CA GLU A 125 -15.45 -4.56 0.27
C GLU A 125 -15.99 -3.13 0.29
N LEU A 126 -15.26 -2.22 0.93
CA LEU A 126 -15.47 -0.79 0.83
C LEU A 126 -14.65 -0.29 -0.35
N LYS A 127 -15.34 0.09 -1.42
CA LYS A 127 -14.73 0.59 -2.65
C LYS A 127 -14.76 2.11 -2.67
N VAL A 128 -13.68 2.70 -3.17
CA VAL A 128 -13.65 4.10 -3.57
C VAL A 128 -13.89 4.15 -5.07
N LEU A 129 -15.05 4.68 -5.46
CA LEU A 129 -15.40 4.87 -6.86
C LEU A 129 -14.91 6.23 -7.33
N TYR A 130 -14.37 6.31 -8.53
CA TYR A 130 -13.97 7.57 -9.15
C TYR A 130 -15.08 8.03 -10.10
N LYS A 131 -15.46 9.31 -10.02
CA LYS A 131 -16.40 9.90 -10.99
C LYS A 131 -15.81 9.82 -12.41
N GLU A 132 -16.68 9.61 -13.41
CA GLU A 132 -16.27 9.52 -14.82
C GLU A 132 -15.41 10.74 -15.21
N GLU A 133 -14.36 10.49 -16.01
CA GLU A 133 -13.35 11.46 -16.45
C GLU A 133 -12.32 11.96 -15.42
N ASN A 134 -12.01 11.20 -14.37
CA ASN A 134 -10.89 11.57 -13.49
C ASN A 134 -9.53 11.53 -14.24
N LYS A 135 -9.01 12.71 -14.60
CA LYS A 135 -7.75 12.84 -15.35
C LYS A 135 -6.55 12.25 -14.61
N PHE A 136 -6.55 12.28 -13.27
CA PHE A 136 -5.46 11.73 -12.49
C PHE A 136 -5.38 10.21 -12.63
N ILE A 137 -6.54 9.54 -12.57
CA ILE A 137 -6.62 8.09 -12.77
C ILE A 137 -6.12 7.69 -14.16
N LYS A 138 -6.46 8.48 -15.20
CA LYS A 138 -5.91 8.27 -16.54
C LYS A 138 -4.38 8.33 -16.57
N TYR A 139 -3.74 9.22 -15.80
CA TYR A 139 -2.28 9.23 -15.69
C TYR A 139 -1.75 7.97 -15.00
N CYS A 140 -2.40 7.50 -13.94
CA CYS A 140 -2.03 6.26 -13.25
C CYS A 140 -2.13 5.04 -14.18
N ASP A 141 -3.21 4.92 -14.94
CA ASP A 141 -3.42 3.84 -15.90
C ASP A 141 -2.36 3.86 -17.00
N ASP A 142 -2.03 5.04 -17.52
CA ASP A 142 -0.96 5.24 -18.49
C ASP A 142 0.40 4.76 -17.95
N LEU A 143 0.71 5.02 -16.67
CA LEU A 143 1.95 4.55 -16.05
C LEU A 143 1.99 3.04 -15.88
N LYS A 144 0.87 2.43 -15.49
CA LYS A 144 0.75 0.97 -15.39
C LYS A 144 0.95 0.31 -16.74
N LEU A 145 0.32 0.82 -17.79
CA LEU A 145 0.43 0.30 -19.15
C LEU A 145 1.82 0.50 -19.77
N LYS A 146 2.42 1.69 -19.62
CA LYS A 146 3.68 2.04 -20.29
C LYS A 146 4.93 1.63 -19.53
N PHE A 147 4.85 1.51 -18.20
CA PHE A 147 6.02 1.29 -17.35
C PHE A 147 5.83 0.17 -16.34
N GLY A 148 4.64 -0.44 -16.21
CA GLY A 148 4.35 -1.46 -15.19
C GLY A 148 4.25 -0.88 -13.78
N ILE A 149 4.07 0.44 -13.66
CA ILE A 149 3.97 1.15 -12.39
C ILE A 149 2.51 1.17 -11.94
N ASP A 150 2.18 0.40 -10.90
CA ASP A 150 0.89 0.52 -10.24
C ASP A 150 0.99 1.54 -9.10
N ILE A 151 0.23 2.63 -9.22
CA ILE A 151 0.21 3.66 -8.19
C ILE A 151 -0.62 3.16 -6.99
N PRO A 152 -0.13 3.29 -5.75
CA PRO A 152 -0.86 2.84 -4.58
C PRO A 152 -2.23 3.51 -4.49
N GLU A 153 -3.26 2.74 -4.12
CA GLU A 153 -4.65 3.22 -4.07
C GLU A 153 -4.81 4.45 -3.18
N SER A 154 -4.04 4.50 -2.09
CA SER A 154 -4.00 5.65 -1.19
C SER A 154 -3.64 6.96 -1.89
N ILE A 155 -2.66 6.90 -2.77
CA ILE A 155 -2.22 8.03 -3.59
C ILE A 155 -3.26 8.34 -4.67
N LYS A 156 -3.83 7.32 -5.32
CA LYS A 156 -4.90 7.49 -6.31
C LYS A 156 -6.07 8.28 -5.74
N VAL A 157 -6.60 7.89 -4.57
CA VAL A 157 -7.74 8.57 -3.94
C VAL A 157 -7.40 10.00 -3.52
N ARG A 158 -6.25 10.21 -2.86
CA ARG A 158 -5.83 11.55 -2.43
C ARG A 158 -5.72 12.51 -3.61
N CYS A 159 -5.02 12.09 -4.66
CA CYS A 159 -4.73 12.94 -5.81
C CYS A 159 -5.93 13.07 -6.77
N ALA A 160 -6.82 12.08 -6.86
CA ALA A 160 -8.05 12.15 -7.65
C ALA A 160 -9.01 13.26 -7.19
N ASN A 161 -8.97 13.59 -5.89
CA ASN A 161 -9.77 14.65 -5.28
C ASN A 161 -9.15 16.05 -5.40
N LEU A 162 -7.94 16.16 -5.94
CA LEU A 162 -7.30 17.44 -6.22
C LEU A 162 -7.83 18.05 -7.54
N LYS A 163 -7.71 19.36 -7.66
CA LYS A 163 -7.99 20.04 -8.94
C LYS A 163 -6.93 19.66 -9.99
N ASN A 164 -7.31 19.72 -11.27
CA ASN A 164 -6.41 19.37 -12.38
C ASN A 164 -5.17 20.28 -12.52
N ASP A 165 -5.26 21.48 -11.98
CA ASP A 165 -4.20 22.50 -11.88
C ASP A 165 -3.50 22.49 -10.51
N SER A 166 -3.68 21.43 -9.72
CA SER A 166 -3.03 21.30 -8.41
C SER A 166 -1.50 21.31 -8.52
N GLU A 167 -0.89 22.07 -7.61
CA GLU A 167 0.56 22.12 -7.41
C GLU A 167 1.06 21.06 -6.40
N ASP A 168 0.21 20.11 -6.00
CA ASP A 168 0.62 19.03 -5.09
C ASP A 168 1.83 18.27 -5.69
N PRO A 169 2.94 18.13 -4.94
CA PRO A 169 4.16 17.54 -5.47
C PRO A 169 3.99 16.11 -5.98
N THR A 170 3.16 15.29 -5.31
CA THR A 170 2.89 13.92 -5.71
C THR A 170 2.04 13.87 -6.96
N TYR A 171 0.99 14.71 -7.03
CA TYR A 171 0.17 14.86 -8.22
C TYR A 171 1.03 15.22 -9.44
N LEU A 172 1.91 16.21 -9.29
CA LEU A 172 2.80 16.66 -10.37
C LEU A 172 3.84 15.61 -10.76
N ALA A 173 4.39 14.86 -9.80
CA ALA A 173 5.37 13.80 -10.09
C ALA A 173 4.76 12.65 -10.90
N ILE A 174 3.50 12.31 -10.66
CA ILE A 174 2.77 11.27 -11.41
C ILE A 174 2.28 11.81 -12.76
N LYS A 175 1.68 13.01 -12.78
CA LYS A 175 1.22 13.65 -14.03
C LYS A 175 2.35 13.91 -15.03
N ASN A 176 3.48 14.41 -14.55
CA ASN A 176 4.65 14.74 -15.36
C ASN A 176 5.76 13.70 -15.16
N PHE A 177 5.38 12.42 -15.06
CA PHE A 177 6.30 11.33 -14.80
C PHE A 177 7.49 11.33 -15.76
N LYS A 178 8.70 11.18 -15.19
CA LYS A 178 9.96 11.15 -15.95
C LYS A 178 10.69 9.84 -15.79
N GLU A 179 10.82 9.39 -14.55
CA GLU A 179 11.57 8.19 -14.19
C GLU A 179 11.09 7.62 -12.87
N TYR A 180 11.36 6.35 -12.66
CA TYR A 180 11.33 5.70 -11.36
C TYR A 180 12.75 5.26 -11.00
N LYS A 181 12.99 5.04 -9.71
CA LYS A 181 14.23 4.49 -9.20
C LYS A 181 13.95 3.20 -8.46
N ILE A 182 14.91 2.29 -8.51
CA ILE A 182 14.92 1.11 -7.66
C ILE A 182 15.92 1.32 -6.53
N PHE A 183 15.67 0.75 -5.36
CA PHE A 183 16.59 0.74 -4.24
C PHE A 183 16.68 -0.70 -3.75
N TYR A 184 17.90 -1.25 -3.74
CA TYR A 184 18.10 -2.65 -3.39
C TYR A 184 17.84 -2.88 -1.90
N LYS A 185 17.06 -3.91 -1.58
CA LYS A 185 16.94 -4.38 -0.20
C LYS A 185 18.25 -5.06 0.23
N LEU A 186 18.55 -4.97 1.53
CA LEU A 186 19.78 -5.52 2.09
C LEU A 186 19.93 -7.02 1.82
N GLU A 187 18.85 -7.79 1.88
CA GLU A 187 18.89 -9.24 1.63
C GLU A 187 19.26 -9.58 0.19
N PHE A 188 18.77 -8.81 -0.77
CA PHE A 188 19.17 -8.97 -2.17
C PHE A 188 20.64 -8.60 -2.39
N ILE A 189 21.12 -7.54 -1.77
CA ILE A 189 22.54 -7.15 -1.78
C ILE A 189 23.42 -8.26 -1.20
N LYS A 190 23.04 -8.82 -0.04
CA LYS A 190 23.73 -9.96 0.57
C LYS A 190 23.80 -11.14 -0.39
N HIS A 191 22.69 -11.49 -1.04
CA HIS A 191 22.63 -12.57 -2.00
C HIS A 191 23.54 -12.34 -3.22
N ILE A 192 23.49 -11.14 -3.80
CA ILE A 192 24.38 -10.74 -4.90
C ILE A 192 25.84 -10.93 -4.51
N VAL A 193 26.25 -10.41 -3.36
CA VAL A 193 27.63 -10.45 -2.90
C VAL A 193 28.06 -11.90 -2.65
N ASN A 194 27.27 -12.66 -1.89
CA ASN A 194 27.56 -14.06 -1.58
C ASN A 194 27.68 -14.92 -2.85
N THR A 195 26.77 -14.72 -3.81
CA THR A 195 26.76 -15.48 -5.06
C THR A 195 27.96 -15.12 -5.93
N HIS A 196 28.29 -13.83 -6.03
CA HIS A 196 29.44 -13.36 -6.82
C HIS A 196 30.75 -13.94 -6.28
N PHE A 197 31.01 -13.83 -4.98
CA PHE A 197 32.29 -14.24 -4.39
C PHE A 197 32.42 -15.75 -4.18
N LYS A 198 31.32 -16.52 -4.15
CA LYS A 198 31.38 -17.98 -4.30
C LYS A 198 31.99 -18.39 -5.64
N THR A 199 31.71 -17.66 -6.71
CA THR A 199 32.26 -17.92 -8.05
C THR A 199 33.61 -17.24 -8.27
N PHE A 200 33.82 -16.05 -7.70
CA PHE A 200 34.99 -15.21 -7.92
C PHE A 200 35.60 -14.72 -6.59
N PRO A 201 36.29 -15.58 -5.82
CA PRO A 201 36.68 -15.31 -4.43
C PRO A 201 37.75 -14.21 -4.23
N LYS A 202 38.39 -13.73 -5.31
CA LYS A 202 39.46 -12.73 -5.20
C LYS A 202 38.91 -11.33 -4.87
N PRO A 203 39.58 -10.53 -4.00
CA PRO A 203 39.11 -9.19 -3.59
C PRO A 203 38.96 -8.18 -4.73
N GLU A 204 39.78 -8.28 -5.77
CA GLU A 204 39.73 -7.46 -7.00
C GLU A 204 38.39 -7.54 -7.74
N ASN A 205 37.58 -8.56 -7.47
CA ASN A 205 36.23 -8.67 -8.02
C ASN A 205 35.20 -7.78 -7.30
N SER A 206 35.54 -7.20 -6.14
CA SER A 206 34.66 -6.25 -5.44
C SER A 206 34.41 -4.99 -6.25
N ASP A 207 35.44 -4.46 -6.90
CA ASP A 207 35.30 -3.26 -7.74
C ASP A 207 34.48 -3.56 -9.00
N ARG A 208 34.68 -4.74 -9.61
CA ARG A 208 33.89 -5.20 -10.76
C ARG A 208 32.41 -5.35 -10.40
N LEU A 209 32.12 -5.96 -9.25
CA LEU A 209 30.75 -6.09 -8.76
C LEU A 209 30.13 -4.73 -8.45
N GLN A 210 30.88 -3.82 -7.84
CA GLN A 210 30.42 -2.47 -7.55
C GLN A 210 30.06 -1.70 -8.83
N ILE A 211 30.88 -1.79 -9.88
CA ILE A 211 30.60 -1.19 -11.18
C ILE A 211 29.30 -1.77 -11.76
N LEU A 212 29.17 -3.11 -11.78
CA LEU A 212 27.96 -3.77 -12.28
C LEU A 212 26.69 -3.33 -11.55
N VAL A 213 26.71 -3.30 -10.23
CA VAL A 213 25.55 -2.88 -9.41
C VAL A 213 25.22 -1.41 -9.63
N ASN A 214 26.22 -0.55 -9.75
CA ASN A 214 26.02 0.88 -10.03
C ASN A 214 25.46 1.13 -11.43
N GLU A 215 25.96 0.42 -12.44
CA GLU A 215 25.50 0.58 -13.83
C GLU A 215 24.08 0.01 -14.03
N ALA A 216 23.75 -1.05 -13.30
CA ALA A 216 22.41 -1.63 -13.30
C ALA A 216 21.41 -0.85 -12.42
N GLN A 217 21.88 0.11 -11.61
CA GLN A 217 21.02 0.97 -10.80
C GLN A 217 20.02 1.69 -11.72
N ASN A 218 18.72 1.46 -11.48
CA ASN A 218 17.61 2.00 -12.28
C ASN A 218 17.54 1.46 -13.73
N ARG A 219 18.13 0.29 -13.98
CA ARG A 219 18.03 -0.45 -15.25
C ARG A 219 17.10 -1.65 -15.18
N PHE A 220 16.23 -1.70 -14.17
CA PHE A 220 15.21 -2.73 -14.06
C PHE A 220 13.96 -2.27 -14.81
N SER A 221 13.37 -3.15 -15.63
CA SER A 221 12.07 -2.93 -16.27
C SER A 221 11.00 -3.66 -15.49
N LEU A 222 10.04 -2.92 -14.93
CA LEU A 222 8.89 -3.53 -14.24
C LEU A 222 7.97 -4.27 -15.22
N LEU A 223 7.82 -3.77 -16.46
CA LEU A 223 7.04 -4.44 -17.51
C LEU A 223 7.63 -5.80 -17.89
N GLU A 224 8.94 -5.87 -18.06
CA GLU A 224 9.61 -7.12 -18.47
C GLU A 224 10.09 -7.96 -17.28
N ASN A 225 9.89 -7.46 -16.05
CA ASN A 225 10.34 -8.04 -14.79
C ASN A 225 11.81 -8.51 -14.82
N LYS A 226 12.72 -7.65 -15.30
CA LYS A 226 14.17 -7.96 -15.40
C LYS A 226 15.03 -6.71 -15.56
N PHE A 227 16.33 -6.84 -15.29
CA PHE A 227 17.35 -5.86 -15.66
C PHE A 227 17.59 -5.85 -17.17
N ILE A 228 17.66 -4.65 -17.75
CA ILE A 228 17.88 -4.39 -19.18
C ILE A 228 18.95 -3.32 -19.33
N SER A 229 20.03 -3.63 -20.05
CA SER A 229 21.06 -2.67 -20.41
C SER A 229 21.68 -3.03 -21.75
N GLU A 230 21.84 -2.04 -22.62
CA GLU A 230 22.56 -2.19 -23.90
C GLU A 230 24.08 -2.15 -23.72
N LYS A 231 24.56 -1.54 -22.62
CA LYS A 231 25.98 -1.26 -22.38
C LYS A 231 26.65 -2.24 -21.42
N THR A 232 25.87 -2.79 -20.49
CA THR A 232 26.37 -3.60 -19.38
C THR A 232 25.73 -4.96 -19.41
N ASN A 233 26.53 -6.02 -19.30
CA ASN A 233 25.98 -7.37 -19.18
C ASN A 233 25.36 -7.57 -17.78
N VAL A 234 24.04 -7.42 -17.71
CA VAL A 234 23.24 -7.58 -16.47
C VAL A 234 22.73 -9.01 -16.24
N SER A 235 23.18 -10.00 -17.03
CA SER A 235 22.73 -11.40 -16.91
C SER A 235 22.98 -12.00 -15.52
N PHE A 236 24.06 -11.60 -14.86
CA PHE A 236 24.35 -12.00 -13.48
C PHE A 236 23.27 -11.54 -12.50
N LEU A 237 22.86 -10.27 -12.58
CA LEU A 237 21.82 -9.72 -11.71
C LEU A 237 20.45 -10.32 -12.01
N ASN A 238 20.14 -10.58 -13.29
CA ASN A 238 18.92 -11.28 -13.69
C ASN A 238 18.86 -12.71 -13.12
N ARG A 239 19.99 -13.41 -13.04
CA ARG A 239 20.04 -14.71 -12.37
C ARG A 239 19.83 -14.57 -10.86
N CYS A 240 20.51 -13.63 -10.20
CA CYS A 240 20.29 -13.37 -8.78
C CYS A 240 18.83 -13.02 -8.47
N PHE A 241 18.17 -12.28 -9.36
CA PHE A 241 16.74 -11.95 -9.22
C PHE A 241 15.83 -13.19 -9.38
N LYS A 242 16.17 -14.10 -10.29
CA LYS A 242 15.47 -15.39 -10.44
C LYS A 242 15.59 -16.28 -9.21
N ASP A 243 16.68 -16.18 -8.45
CA ASP A 243 16.85 -16.94 -7.21
C ASP A 243 15.85 -16.51 -6.10
N PHE A 244 15.19 -15.36 -6.27
CA PHE A 244 14.08 -14.86 -5.45
C PHE A 244 12.73 -15.05 -6.15
N ASP A 245 12.61 -16.04 -7.04
CA ASP A 245 11.39 -16.32 -7.82
C ASP A 245 10.86 -15.13 -8.63
N ASN A 246 11.75 -14.18 -8.98
CA ASN A 246 11.39 -12.90 -9.60
C ASN A 246 10.45 -12.03 -8.75
N ASN A 247 10.53 -12.15 -7.43
CA ASN A 247 9.78 -11.35 -6.48
C ASN A 247 10.43 -9.96 -6.31
N ILE A 248 9.83 -8.95 -6.95
CA ILE A 248 10.26 -7.54 -6.86
C ILE A 248 10.30 -7.07 -5.42
N GLU A 249 9.31 -7.44 -4.61
CA GLU A 249 9.19 -6.93 -3.24
C GLU A 249 10.27 -7.48 -2.32
N GLU A 250 10.77 -8.70 -2.55
CA GLU A 250 11.89 -9.22 -1.77
C GLU A 250 13.22 -8.56 -2.16
N CYS A 251 13.31 -8.08 -3.39
CA CYS A 251 14.57 -7.59 -3.95
C CYS A 251 14.74 -6.07 -3.86
N PHE A 252 13.66 -5.31 -4.07
CA PHE A 252 13.73 -3.87 -4.30
C PHE A 252 12.59 -3.10 -3.64
N PHE A 253 12.88 -1.85 -3.31
CA PHE A 253 11.88 -0.80 -3.30
C PHE A 253 11.89 -0.09 -4.65
N VAL A 254 10.71 0.18 -5.19
CA VAL A 254 10.50 0.97 -6.39
C VAL A 254 9.91 2.30 -5.94
N ALA A 255 10.44 3.39 -6.47
CA ALA A 255 10.02 4.71 -6.03
C ALA A 255 9.99 5.75 -7.16
N ILE A 256 9.04 6.68 -7.05
CA ILE A 256 8.93 7.86 -7.92
C ILE A 256 9.57 9.05 -7.21
N PRO A 257 10.55 9.74 -7.80
CA PRO A 257 11.12 10.95 -7.21
C PRO A 257 10.10 12.08 -7.10
N ILE A 258 10.03 12.73 -5.93
CA ILE A 258 9.19 13.89 -5.64
C ILE A 258 10.06 14.98 -5.01
N LYS A 259 10.52 15.95 -5.81
CA LYS A 259 11.47 16.98 -5.35
C LYS A 259 12.72 16.34 -4.71
N GLU A 260 12.90 16.46 -3.39
CA GLU A 260 14.01 15.87 -2.62
C GLU A 260 13.64 14.53 -1.94
N GLU A 261 12.42 14.05 -2.16
CA GLU A 261 11.81 12.87 -1.54
C GLU A 261 11.49 11.79 -2.57
N TYR A 262 10.99 10.66 -2.10
CA TYR A 262 10.62 9.50 -2.92
C TYR A 262 9.28 8.93 -2.47
N LEU A 263 8.34 8.75 -3.41
CA LEU A 263 7.13 7.98 -3.18
C LEU A 263 7.42 6.51 -3.44
N ILE A 264 7.29 5.66 -2.41
CA ILE A 264 7.40 4.21 -2.56
C ILE A 264 6.12 3.66 -3.17
N ILE A 265 6.24 2.78 -4.17
CA ILE A 265 5.08 2.22 -4.89
C ILE A 265 4.88 0.71 -4.67
N ASN A 266 5.79 0.01 -3.97
CA ASN A 266 5.67 -1.42 -3.68
C ASN A 266 6.14 -1.80 -2.26
N GLY A 267 5.74 -2.99 -1.80
CA GLY A 267 6.07 -3.52 -0.48
C GLY A 267 5.44 -2.76 0.70
N SER A 268 5.86 -3.10 1.92
CA SER A 268 5.29 -2.60 3.19
C SER A 268 5.32 -1.07 3.42
N PHE A 269 6.07 -0.33 2.61
CA PHE A 269 6.10 1.14 2.66
C PHE A 269 5.35 1.78 1.49
N SER A 270 4.63 1.00 0.69
CA SER A 270 3.84 1.47 -0.45
C SER A 270 2.91 2.63 -0.06
N GLY A 271 2.91 3.68 -0.88
CA GLY A 271 2.16 4.91 -0.66
C GLY A 271 2.84 5.92 0.27
N LYS A 272 3.95 5.57 0.94
CA LYS A 272 4.67 6.49 1.82
C LYS A 272 5.68 7.34 1.05
N ILE A 273 5.84 8.57 1.51
CA ILE A 273 6.88 9.49 1.07
C ILE A 273 8.06 9.38 2.03
N VAL A 274 9.25 9.15 1.49
CA VAL A 274 10.47 8.88 2.27
C VAL A 274 11.63 9.75 1.81
N PHE A 275 12.55 10.04 2.72
CA PHE A 275 13.78 10.76 2.43
C PHE A 275 14.90 9.78 2.09
N LYS A 276 15.70 10.13 1.08
CA LYS A 276 16.97 9.45 0.86
C LYS A 276 17.89 9.72 2.05
N SER A 277 18.55 8.68 2.56
CA SER A 277 19.50 8.81 3.65
C SER A 277 20.61 9.82 3.30
N LYS A 278 20.79 10.86 4.13
CA LYS A 278 21.93 11.79 4.07
C LYS A 278 23.24 11.14 4.50
N LYS A 279 23.17 10.01 5.23
CA LYS A 279 24.33 9.15 5.43
C LYS A 279 24.58 8.39 4.14
N ASP A 280 25.53 8.89 3.36
CA ASP A 280 26.04 8.28 2.13
C ASP A 280 26.17 6.76 2.24
N LYS A 281 25.45 6.05 1.36
CA LYS A 281 25.63 4.64 0.97
C LYS A 281 25.75 3.66 2.15
N ARG A 282 24.71 2.83 2.38
CA ARG A 282 24.87 1.68 3.27
C ARG A 282 25.92 0.73 2.69
N TYR A 283 26.67 0.09 3.59
CA TYR A 283 27.71 -0.85 3.24
C TYR A 283 27.29 -2.23 3.69
N PHE A 284 27.30 -3.18 2.77
CA PHE A 284 27.46 -4.57 3.16
C PHE A 284 28.96 -4.86 3.27
N LYS A 285 29.39 -5.40 4.43
CA LYS A 285 30.77 -5.82 4.66
C LYS A 285 30.81 -7.22 5.27
N ASP A 286 31.50 -8.13 4.61
CA ASP A 286 31.89 -9.43 5.18
C ASP A 286 33.37 -9.68 4.90
N ASN A 287 34.18 -9.81 5.96
CA ASN A 287 35.63 -9.98 5.93
C ASN A 287 36.38 -8.95 5.03
N SER A 288 36.58 -9.25 3.74
CA SER A 288 37.24 -8.44 2.70
C SER A 288 36.29 -7.88 1.62
N GLN A 289 35.01 -8.19 1.71
CA GLN A 289 33.98 -7.89 0.71
C GLN A 289 33.31 -6.57 1.08
N LYS A 290 33.20 -5.62 0.15
CA LYS A 290 32.56 -4.33 0.42
C LYS A 290 31.73 -3.89 -0.78
N LEU A 291 30.42 -3.84 -0.60
CA LEU A 291 29.50 -3.31 -1.60
C LEU A 291 28.71 -2.13 -1.02
N LYS A 292 28.79 -0.99 -1.70
CA LYS A 292 28.00 0.20 -1.44
C LYS A 292 26.67 0.10 -2.19
N PHE A 293 25.59 0.43 -1.51
CA PHE A 293 24.27 0.57 -2.13
C PHE A 293 23.47 1.72 -1.50
N GLU A 294 22.48 2.22 -2.25
CA GLU A 294 21.58 3.28 -1.79
C GLU A 294 20.43 2.68 -0.97
N ASP A 295 20.08 3.34 0.13
CA ASP A 295 18.97 2.97 1.02
C ASP A 295 18.33 4.23 1.62
N PHE A 296 17.17 4.08 2.24
CA PHE A 296 16.41 5.15 2.86
C PHE A 296 16.84 5.41 4.31
N GLU A 297 16.59 6.65 4.76
CA GLU A 297 16.85 7.06 6.14
C GLU A 297 15.82 6.38 7.05
N LYS A 298 16.30 5.50 7.97
CA LYS A 298 15.51 4.71 8.94
C LYS A 298 14.00 4.61 8.59
N LEU A 299 13.66 3.67 7.71
CA LEU A 299 12.31 3.16 7.51
C LEU A 299 11.87 2.33 8.72
#